data_AF-A0A536ZY07-F1
#
_entry.id   AF-A0A536ZY07-F1
#
_cell.length_a   1.000
_cell.length_b   1.000
_cell.length_c   1.000
_cell.angle_alpha   90.00
_cell.angle_beta   90.00
_cell.angle_gamma   90.00
#
_symmetry.space_group_name_H-M   'P 1'
#
loop_
_entity.id
_entity.type
_entity.pdbx_description
1 polymer ?
#
loop_
_entity_poly.entity_id
_entity_poly.type
_entity_poly.pdbx_seq_one_letter_code
_entity_poly.pdbx_strand_id
1 'polypeptide(L)'
;MRSARVQSGWIISLFSLVARSRALSVNRARRLRRNSASKNQAGCYWLGAREIFLQLLEPLPSAVQFKESVSWTTDIVHVFATQNEDLKKQVTSFRKQLRSNAMVWVSWPKKAAKVLTDITEDTIRQMALPLGFVDIKVCAISEVWSGLKLVIRKELR
;
A
#
# COMPACT_ATOMS: atom_id res chain seq x y z
N MET A 1 -3.37 28.63 -12.79
CA MET A 1 -3.86 27.38 -12.17
C MET A 1 -3.20 26.19 -12.86
N ARG A 2 -2.13 25.61 -12.29
CA ARG A 2 -1.39 24.49 -12.91
C ARG A 2 -1.75 23.15 -12.25
N SER A 3 -2.48 22.35 -13.03
CA SER A 3 -2.62 20.90 -13.04
C SER A 3 -1.91 20.07 -11.94
N ALA A 4 -2.70 19.51 -11.03
CA ALA A 4 -2.32 18.41 -10.12
C ALA A 4 -2.33 17.01 -10.80
N ARG A 5 -2.48 16.94 -12.13
CA ARG A 5 -2.80 15.69 -12.85
C ARG A 5 -1.58 14.82 -13.21
N VAL A 6 -0.35 15.24 -12.87
CA VAL A 6 0.89 14.60 -13.38
C VAL A 6 1.56 13.63 -12.38
N GLN A 7 1.22 13.64 -11.09
CA GLN A 7 1.89 12.78 -10.09
C GLN A 7 1.27 11.39 -9.86
N SER A 8 -0.01 11.18 -10.21
CA SER A 8 -0.73 9.92 -9.92
C SER A 8 -0.42 8.76 -10.88
N GLY A 9 0.10 9.03 -12.09
CA GLY A 9 0.34 8.00 -13.12
C GLY A 9 1.27 6.86 -12.69
N TRP A 10 2.21 7.14 -11.78
CA TRP A 10 3.14 6.12 -11.27
C TRP A 10 2.51 5.21 -10.20
N ILE A 11 1.58 5.73 -9.40
CA ILE A 11 0.83 4.94 -8.43
C ILE A 11 -0.06 3.94 -9.19
N ILE A 12 -0.79 4.40 -10.21
CA ILE A 12 -1.60 3.55 -11.09
C ILE A 12 -0.72 2.52 -11.82
N SER A 13 0.45 2.92 -12.31
CA SER A 13 1.41 2.00 -12.94
C SER A 13 1.94 0.95 -11.96
N LEU A 14 2.19 1.31 -10.70
CA LEU A 14 2.62 0.39 -9.65
C LEU A 14 1.51 -0.61 -9.27
N PHE A 15 0.28 -0.15 -9.05
CA PHE A 15 -0.88 -1.03 -8.82
C PHE A 15 -1.09 -1.96 -10.02
N SER A 16 -0.98 -1.45 -11.24
CA SER A 16 -1.07 -2.24 -12.48
C SER A 16 0.10 -3.23 -12.65
N LEU A 17 1.31 -2.91 -12.18
CA LEU A 17 2.46 -3.79 -12.22
C LEU A 17 2.33 -4.93 -11.20
N VAL A 18 1.82 -4.66 -10.01
CA VAL A 18 1.52 -5.70 -9.00
C VAL A 18 0.45 -6.65 -9.52
N ALA A 19 -0.63 -6.13 -10.13
CA ALA A 19 -1.63 -6.96 -10.80
C ALA A 19 -1.03 -7.83 -11.92
N ARG A 20 -0.13 -7.27 -12.75
CA ARG A 20 0.54 -7.98 -13.84
C ARG A 20 1.56 -9.03 -13.37
N SER A 21 2.33 -8.76 -12.31
CA SER A 21 3.32 -9.71 -11.77
C SER A 21 2.68 -10.99 -11.23
N ARG A 22 1.48 -10.90 -10.65
CA ARG A 22 0.72 -12.10 -10.22
C ARG A 22 0.25 -12.96 -11.40
N ALA A 23 -0.19 -12.35 -12.50
CA ALA A 23 -0.57 -13.10 -13.70
C ALA A 23 0.62 -13.94 -14.26
N LEU A 24 1.84 -13.40 -14.19
CA LEU A 24 3.05 -14.08 -14.65
C LEU A 24 3.54 -15.16 -13.67
N SER A 25 3.51 -14.91 -12.36
CA SER A 25 3.92 -15.90 -11.35
C SER A 25 2.97 -17.12 -11.31
N VAL A 26 1.68 -16.91 -11.58
CA VAL A 26 0.70 -18.01 -11.70
C VAL A 26 0.92 -18.82 -12.98
N ASN A 27 1.33 -18.19 -14.09
CA ASN A 27 1.58 -18.89 -15.34
C ASN A 27 2.76 -19.88 -15.28
N ARG A 28 3.76 -19.65 -14.42
CA ARG A 28 4.85 -20.63 -14.20
C ARG A 28 4.42 -21.84 -13.36
N ALA A 29 3.43 -21.67 -12.49
CA ALA A 29 2.88 -22.74 -11.65
C ALA A 29 1.77 -23.57 -12.35
N ARG A 30 1.39 -23.23 -13.59
CA ARG A 30 0.27 -23.87 -14.33
C ARG A 30 0.58 -25.24 -14.94
N ARG A 31 1.79 -25.81 -14.80
CA ARG A 31 2.08 -27.14 -15.34
C ARG A 31 1.62 -28.32 -14.46
N LEU A 32 1.16 -28.06 -13.23
CA LEU A 32 0.65 -29.11 -12.36
C LEU A 32 -0.65 -28.68 -11.69
N ARG A 33 -1.68 -29.51 -11.86
CA ARG A 33 -3.04 -29.46 -11.27
C ARG A 33 -4.06 -28.57 -11.98
N ARG A 34 -4.81 -29.22 -12.88
CA ARG A 34 -6.21 -28.90 -13.18
C ARG A 34 -7.07 -29.22 -11.95
N ASN A 35 -7.69 -28.21 -11.35
CA ASN A 35 -9.14 -28.15 -11.10
C ASN A 35 -9.51 -26.89 -10.28
N SER A 36 -10.66 -26.34 -10.67
CA SER A 36 -11.53 -25.36 -9.99
C SER A 36 -10.97 -23.99 -9.60
N ALA A 37 -11.18 -23.04 -10.53
CA ALA A 37 -11.68 -21.67 -10.36
C ALA A 37 -11.72 -21.07 -8.94
N SER A 38 -10.73 -20.21 -8.63
CA SER A 38 -10.84 -19.03 -7.74
C SER A 38 -9.46 -18.36 -7.61
N LYS A 39 -8.87 -17.86 -8.70
CA LYS A 39 -7.52 -17.26 -8.62
C LYS A 39 -7.33 -16.16 -9.67
N ASN A 40 -7.60 -14.91 -9.27
CA ASN A 40 -6.93 -13.69 -9.76
C ASN A 40 -7.60 -12.41 -9.21
N GLN A 41 -7.47 -12.16 -7.90
CA GLN A 41 -7.96 -10.90 -7.31
C GLN A 41 -6.88 -10.33 -6.39
N ALA A 42 -6.42 -9.12 -6.69
CA ALA A 42 -5.45 -8.41 -5.86
C ALA A 42 -6.21 -7.61 -4.80
N GLY A 43 -6.11 -8.04 -3.54
CA GLY A 43 -6.77 -7.36 -2.43
C GLY A 43 -6.00 -6.10 -2.04
N CYS A 44 -6.69 -4.96 -2.12
CA CYS A 44 -6.24 -3.66 -1.63
C CYS A 44 -7.09 -3.28 -0.41
N TYR A 45 -6.42 -2.86 0.66
CA TYR A 45 -7.05 -2.48 1.92
C TYR A 45 -6.75 -1.01 2.25
N TRP A 46 -7.74 -0.28 2.75
CA TRP A 46 -7.61 1.12 3.21
C TRP A 46 -8.05 1.25 4.67
N LEU A 47 -7.34 2.13 5.39
CA LEU A 47 -7.77 2.69 6.67
C LEU A 47 -7.69 4.21 6.54
N GLY A 48 -8.86 4.87 6.63
CA GLY A 48 -9.01 6.32 6.55
C GLY A 48 -9.04 6.91 5.11
N ALA A 49 -9.63 8.11 5.01
CA ALA A 49 -9.67 8.99 3.81
C ALA A 49 -10.14 8.37 2.48
N ARG A 50 -11.34 7.75 2.49
CA ARG A 50 -11.94 7.09 1.31
C ARG A 50 -12.10 8.02 0.11
N GLU A 51 -12.48 9.29 0.29
CA GLU A 51 -12.64 10.21 -0.85
C GLU A 51 -11.30 10.51 -1.55
N ILE A 52 -10.22 10.65 -0.78
CA ILE A 52 -8.88 10.96 -1.32
C ILE A 52 -8.35 9.78 -2.14
N PHE A 53 -8.56 8.57 -1.64
CA PHE A 53 -8.10 7.36 -2.29
C PHE A 53 -8.81 7.10 -3.63
N LEU A 54 -10.12 7.31 -3.69
CA LEU A 54 -10.91 7.13 -4.92
C LEU A 54 -10.52 8.15 -5.99
N GLN A 55 -10.29 9.41 -5.63
CA GLN A 55 -9.86 10.45 -6.59
C GLN A 55 -8.46 10.22 -7.15
N LEU A 56 -7.57 9.53 -6.41
CA LEU A 56 -6.18 9.36 -6.81
C LEU A 56 -5.96 8.24 -7.84
N LEU A 57 -6.86 7.27 -7.88
CA LEU A 57 -6.60 5.97 -8.53
C LEU A 57 -7.41 5.71 -9.79
N GLU A 58 -8.27 6.63 -10.21
CA GLU A 58 -9.07 6.42 -11.40
C GLU A 58 -8.29 6.62 -12.72
N PRO A 59 -8.46 5.73 -13.70
CA PRO A 59 -9.28 4.51 -13.65
C PRO A 59 -8.55 3.35 -12.94
N LEU A 60 -9.22 2.77 -11.94
CA LEU A 60 -8.76 1.57 -11.26
C LEU A 60 -8.93 0.36 -12.19
N PRO A 61 -7.91 -0.51 -12.33
CA PRO A 61 -8.09 -1.75 -13.06
C PRO A 61 -9.10 -2.65 -12.32
N SER A 62 -9.97 -3.33 -13.07
CA SER A 62 -11.04 -4.20 -12.56
C SER A 62 -10.58 -5.34 -11.64
N ALA A 63 -9.28 -5.61 -11.60
CA ALA A 63 -8.64 -6.62 -10.74
C ALA A 63 -8.38 -6.13 -9.29
N VAL A 64 -8.55 -4.84 -9.02
CA VAL A 64 -8.37 -4.26 -7.68
C VAL A 64 -9.65 -4.43 -6.88
N GLN A 65 -9.57 -5.21 -5.80
CA GLN A 65 -10.67 -5.33 -4.86
C GLN A 65 -10.37 -4.59 -3.58
N PHE A 66 -11.36 -3.82 -3.18
CA PHE A 66 -11.40 -3.12 -1.93
C PHE A 66 -11.95 -4.03 -0.83
N LYS A 67 -11.12 -4.36 0.16
CA LYS A 67 -11.53 -5.11 1.37
C LYS A 67 -11.60 -4.21 2.59
N GLU A 68 -12.49 -4.55 3.52
CA GLU A 68 -12.66 -3.88 4.82
C GLU A 68 -11.82 -4.50 5.94
N SER A 69 -11.06 -5.56 5.62
CA SER A 69 -10.09 -6.15 6.54
C SER A 69 -8.80 -6.56 5.82
N VAL A 70 -7.69 -6.50 6.57
CA VAL A 70 -6.42 -7.07 6.13
C VAL A 70 -6.47 -8.59 6.28
N SER A 71 -5.87 -9.30 5.34
CA SER A 71 -5.74 -10.76 5.40
C SER A 71 -4.42 -11.19 4.78
N TRP A 72 -4.08 -12.47 4.92
CA TRP A 72 -2.91 -13.06 4.27
C TRP A 72 -2.95 -12.96 2.72
N THR A 73 -4.14 -12.78 2.14
CA THR A 73 -4.32 -12.64 0.68
C THR A 73 -4.16 -11.20 0.18
N THR A 74 -4.02 -10.23 1.10
CA THR A 74 -3.86 -8.82 0.78
C THR A 74 -2.48 -8.58 0.18
N ASP A 75 -2.46 -7.95 -0.99
CA ASP A 75 -1.23 -7.67 -1.74
C ASP A 75 -0.67 -6.29 -1.38
N ILE A 76 -1.57 -5.32 -1.19
CA ILE A 76 -1.24 -3.94 -0.90
C ILE A 76 -2.16 -3.43 0.22
N VAL A 77 -1.56 -2.78 1.21
CA VAL A 77 -2.27 -1.97 2.21
C VAL A 77 -1.88 -0.53 2.00
N HIS A 78 -2.85 0.38 2.05
CA HIS A 78 -2.59 1.83 2.08
C HIS A 78 -3.29 2.41 3.30
N VAL A 79 -2.51 2.84 4.30
CA VAL A 79 -3.01 3.49 5.51
C VAL A 79 -2.82 5.01 5.40
N PHE A 80 -3.85 5.77 5.74
CA PHE A 80 -3.77 7.19 6.01
C PHE A 80 -3.86 7.40 7.52
N ALA A 81 -2.87 8.07 8.09
CA ALA A 81 -2.82 8.33 9.52
C ALA A 81 -2.33 9.75 9.81
N THR A 82 -2.86 10.33 10.88
CA THR A 82 -2.39 11.62 11.43
C THR A 82 -1.72 11.45 12.79
N GLN A 83 -1.97 10.33 13.48
CA GLN A 83 -1.42 10.01 14.80
C GLN A 83 -0.47 8.81 14.74
N ASN A 84 0.72 8.99 15.30
CA ASN A 84 1.82 8.04 15.28
C ASN A 84 1.49 6.77 16.08
N GLU A 85 0.75 6.92 17.19
CA GLU A 85 0.33 5.79 18.02
C GLU A 85 -0.60 4.84 17.26
N ASP A 86 -1.59 5.39 16.56
CA ASP A 86 -2.55 4.60 15.78
C ASP A 86 -1.87 3.92 14.60
N LEU A 87 -0.98 4.65 13.91
CA LEU A 87 -0.17 4.07 12.84
C LEU A 87 0.67 2.90 13.36
N LYS A 88 1.33 3.05 14.51
CA LYS A 88 2.14 2.00 15.12
C LYS A 88 1.31 0.74 15.42
N LYS A 89 0.10 0.89 15.97
CA LYS A 89 -0.83 -0.23 16.21
C LYS A 89 -1.15 -0.95 14.89
N GLN A 90 -1.46 -0.20 13.84
CA GLN A 90 -1.81 -0.75 12.54
C GLN A 90 -0.63 -1.47 11.86
N VAL A 91 0.55 -0.84 11.76
CA VAL A 91 1.74 -1.44 11.12
C VAL A 91 2.19 -2.69 11.88
N THR A 92 2.10 -2.68 13.21
CA THR A 92 2.36 -3.88 14.03
C THR A 92 1.38 -5.01 13.70
N SER A 93 0.10 -4.69 13.53
CA SER A 93 -0.94 -5.64 13.16
C SER A 93 -0.72 -6.21 11.75
N PHE A 94 -0.34 -5.36 10.79
CA PHE A 94 -0.03 -5.77 9.42
C PHE A 94 1.10 -6.78 9.36
N ARG A 95 2.12 -6.64 10.21
CA ARG A 95 3.24 -7.59 10.26
C ARG A 95 2.81 -9.02 10.59
N LYS A 96 1.71 -9.18 11.34
CA LYS A 96 1.14 -10.48 11.74
C LYS A 96 0.20 -11.06 10.69
N GLN A 97 -0.48 -10.21 9.92
CA GLN A 97 -1.56 -10.60 9.02
C GLN A 97 -1.13 -10.69 7.56
N LEU A 98 -0.14 -9.91 7.15
CA LEU A 98 0.33 -9.85 5.76
C LEU A 98 1.41 -10.88 5.50
N ARG A 99 1.36 -11.42 4.29
CA ARG A 99 2.44 -12.21 3.70
C ARG A 99 3.70 -11.37 3.45
N SER A 100 4.86 -12.03 3.41
CA SER A 100 6.17 -11.39 3.31
C SER A 100 6.41 -10.56 2.03
N ASN A 101 5.64 -10.80 0.97
CA ASN A 101 5.71 -10.05 -0.29
C ASN A 101 4.63 -8.96 -0.42
N ALA A 102 3.82 -8.72 0.60
CA ALA A 102 2.88 -7.61 0.61
C ALA A 102 3.60 -6.25 0.70
N MET A 103 2.93 -5.21 0.21
CA MET A 103 3.42 -3.83 0.29
C MET A 103 2.53 -3.03 1.22
N VAL A 104 3.13 -2.21 2.09
CA VAL A 104 2.40 -1.28 2.95
C VAL A 104 2.76 0.14 2.52
N TRP A 105 1.77 0.93 2.14
CA TRP A 105 1.88 2.36 1.92
C TRP A 105 1.38 3.09 3.14
N VAL A 106 2.20 3.97 3.69
CA VAL A 106 1.82 4.86 4.78
C VAL A 106 1.72 6.27 4.24
N SER A 107 0.58 6.92 4.46
CA SER A 107 0.35 8.31 4.10
C SER A 107 0.07 9.16 5.33
N TRP A 108 0.79 10.27 5.44
CA TRP A 108 0.67 11.24 6.51
C TRP A 108 0.61 12.67 5.95
N PRO A 109 0.03 13.63 6.68
CA PRO A 109 -0.03 15.01 6.20
C PRO A 109 1.37 15.63 6.09
N LYS A 110 1.58 16.40 5.02
CA LYS A 110 2.79 17.22 4.86
C LYS A 110 2.79 18.32 5.91
N LYS A 111 3.99 18.72 6.35
CA LYS A 111 4.17 19.88 7.25
C LYS A 111 3.50 21.16 6.72
N ALA A 112 3.50 21.37 5.41
CA ALA A 112 2.89 22.53 4.76
C ALA A 112 1.34 22.48 4.71
N ALA A 113 0.72 21.32 4.94
CA ALA A 113 -0.72 21.15 4.80
C ALA A 113 -1.53 21.74 5.98
N LYS A 114 -0.86 22.22 7.04
CA LYS A 114 -1.47 22.76 8.27
C LYS A 114 -2.46 21.81 8.95
N VAL A 115 -2.37 20.51 8.66
CA VAL A 115 -3.09 19.44 9.38
C VAL A 115 -2.22 19.00 10.54
N LEU A 116 -2.79 18.93 11.74
CA LEU A 116 -2.09 18.44 12.92
C LEU A 116 -1.70 16.97 12.72
N THR A 117 -0.42 16.69 12.88
CA THR A 117 0.13 15.33 12.86
C THR A 117 1.44 15.30 13.64
N ASP A 118 1.67 14.20 14.33
CA ASP A 118 2.93 13.84 14.99
C ASP A 118 3.75 12.84 14.14
N ILE A 119 3.30 12.54 12.92
CA ILE A 119 3.95 11.60 12.01
C ILE A 119 4.92 12.34 11.09
N THR A 120 6.13 11.81 11.00
CA THR A 120 7.15 12.20 10.01
C THR A 120 7.68 10.96 9.29
N GLU A 121 8.43 11.17 8.21
CA GLU A 121 9.12 10.06 7.54
C GLU A 121 10.02 9.27 8.52
N ASP A 122 10.69 9.98 9.42
CA ASP A 122 11.58 9.39 10.40
C ASP A 122 10.82 8.56 11.45
N THR A 123 9.70 9.05 11.99
CA THR A 123 8.90 8.27 12.94
C THR A 123 8.34 6.99 12.31
N ILE A 124 7.99 7.03 11.01
CA ILE A 124 7.58 5.83 10.26
C ILE A 124 8.74 4.84 10.14
N ARG A 125 9.95 5.29 9.75
CA ARG A 125 11.11 4.40 9.64
C ARG A 125 11.48 3.77 10.99
N GLN A 126 11.50 4.58 12.05
CA GLN A 126 11.83 4.12 13.40
C GLN A 126 10.87 3.03 13.89
N MET A 127 9.57 3.15 13.63
CA MET A 127 8.61 2.09 14.01
C MET A 127 8.64 0.88 13.08
N ALA A 128 8.94 1.08 11.80
CA ALA A 128 8.86 0.05 10.77
C ALA A 128 10.06 -0.90 10.79
N LEU A 129 11.26 -0.37 11.04
CA LEU A 129 12.51 -1.13 10.98
C LEU A 129 12.54 -2.32 11.96
N PRO A 130 12.16 -2.19 13.25
CA PRO A 130 12.11 -3.32 14.18
C PRO A 130 11.10 -4.40 13.79
N LEU A 131 10.07 -4.04 13.03
CA LEU A 131 9.07 -4.98 12.52
C LEU A 131 9.54 -5.74 11.27
N GLY A 132 10.74 -5.42 10.76
CA GLY A 132 11.32 -6.02 9.57
C GLY A 132 10.89 -5.35 8.26
N PHE A 133 10.23 -4.19 8.33
CA PHE A 133 9.94 -3.37 7.16
C PHE A 133 11.14 -2.49 6.80
N VAL A 134 11.33 -2.28 5.51
CA VAL A 134 12.27 -1.30 4.95
C VAL A 134 11.53 -0.38 4.01
N ASP A 135 11.92 0.90 4.03
CA ASP A 135 11.43 1.86 3.07
C ASP A 135 12.04 1.66 1.69
N ILE A 136 11.24 1.95 0.67
CA ILE A 136 11.63 1.80 -0.74
C ILE A 136 11.53 3.13 -1.46
N LYS A 137 10.46 3.88 -1.20
CA LYS A 137 10.15 5.10 -1.93
C LYS A 137 9.28 6.01 -1.09
N VAL A 138 9.67 7.29 -1.05
CA VAL A 138 8.81 8.39 -0.61
C VAL A 138 8.24 9.12 -1.84
N CYS A 139 7.01 9.62 -1.76
CA CYS A 139 6.43 10.49 -2.78
C CYS A 139 5.34 11.41 -2.21
N ALA A 140 5.04 12.49 -2.94
CA ALA A 140 3.81 13.24 -2.72
C ALA A 140 2.62 12.43 -3.26
N ILE A 141 1.61 12.23 -2.43
CA ILE A 141 0.35 11.58 -2.79
C ILE A 141 -0.64 12.62 -3.27
N SER A 142 -0.77 13.73 -2.55
CA SER A 142 -1.56 14.88 -2.96
C SER A 142 -0.90 16.16 -2.47
N GLU A 143 -1.57 17.31 -2.58
CA GLU A 143 -1.10 18.56 -1.95
C GLU A 143 -0.98 18.41 -0.43
N VAL A 144 -1.88 17.64 0.18
CA VAL A 144 -1.96 17.43 1.63
C VAL A 144 -1.07 16.29 2.11
N TRP A 145 -0.98 15.18 1.36
CA TRP A 145 -0.41 13.93 1.87
C TRP A 145 0.94 13.58 1.25
N SER A 146 1.88 13.17 2.09
CA SER A 146 3.06 12.39 1.70
C SER A 146 2.74 10.89 1.74
N GLY A 147 3.58 10.08 1.11
CA GLY A 147 3.44 8.62 1.09
C GLY A 147 4.80 7.94 1.13
N LEU A 148 4.93 6.91 1.96
CA LEU A 148 6.12 6.08 2.10
C LEU A 148 5.74 4.62 1.86
N LYS A 149 6.43 3.99 0.91
CA LYS A 149 6.29 2.58 0.61
C LYS A 149 7.23 1.76 1.49
N LEU A 150 6.65 0.82 2.22
CA LEU A 150 7.32 -0.17 3.05
C LEU A 150 7.15 -1.57 2.45
N VAL A 151 8.20 -2.38 2.55
CA VAL A 151 8.17 -3.82 2.23
C VAL A 151 8.94 -4.59 3.28
N ILE A 152 8.61 -5.88 3.47
CA ILE A 152 9.41 -6.72 4.37
C ILE A 152 10.77 -6.99 3.74
N ARG A 153 11.84 -6.89 4.54
CA ARG A 153 13.23 -7.19 4.17
C ARG A 153 13.38 -8.55 3.51
N LYS A 154 14.25 -8.67 2.50
CA LYS A 154 14.38 -9.90 1.69
C LYS A 154 14.77 -11.12 2.55
N GLU A 155 15.63 -10.90 3.53
CA GLU A 155 16.11 -11.88 4.49
C GLU A 155 15.02 -12.39 5.46
N LEU A 156 13.86 -11.73 5.52
CA LEU A 156 12.70 -12.11 6.34
C LEU A 156 11.53 -12.65 5.51
N ARG A 157 11.76 -13.00 4.23
CA ARG A 157 10.72 -13.46 3.30
C ARG A 157 10.66 -14.95 3.09
#